data_AF-A0A8E6B1Z6-F1
#
_entry.id   AF-A0A8E6B1Z6-F1
#
_cell.length_a   1.000
_cell.length_b   1.000
_cell.length_c   1.000
_cell.angle_alpha   90.00
_cell.angle_beta   90.00
_cell.angle_gamma   90.00
#
_symmetry.space_group_name_H-M   'P 1'
#
loop_
_entity.id
_entity.type
_entity.pdbx_description
1 polymer ?
#
loop_
_entity_poly.entity_id
_entity_poly.type
_entity_poly.pdbx_seq_one_letter_code
_entity_poly.pdbx_strand_id
1 'polypeptide(L)'
;MSKSNNGVDYSLPNIWTRFFFSPTDPSTLGFMRVMIGLLVFYLHAAYFFNSQDLHGKYAWWDQYVANKQRRELPIALGTFNWGDDHEPRIKLPETTQRRAIAIEFLKALPDSVEQRKHDLRYLIPLIEQASDLDPTGASNQKVIEALDLAGAYTRLNKESEAKFLKKLSEEPLKTAELPIRIPLFLEESDVARREAIRVELTDFLMMVASRTDLQNLENAEWVFTWLKELSVGQRQKALAFMMGLPTDRTERESILDYMGFWQADPRQCYSKGRYIFSFWFHVTDPTTMWIVYGLHMVIIALFTLGFYTRITSVLTWIGLLNICHRTPFSLYGMDAMMSLLMFYMCIAPSGAAFSIDRLRARYRAARALQKANGKSVPWAEATLAGPVPSRLANCVLRMMQIHFSFMYLSAGFSKLKGTTWWNMTAPWYVMSNPEFCPTHFRWYEHLLEEISQSRPLLSFIFAFGVLGTLVAEIGLPFLVWTRLRGYAVISSVLLHLGIDFFMGLSVFSLFMHSWVLSFIPAALVREKVGVGPGGQKLRLKYNPQDPEQAHTAAVIKSLDLSNQVQQDPLSPNSSETIKLVDENGHDHNSQEIAPLLFRDLLLLQTIGWVSWIPGVKLLLRKVLRT
;
A
#
# COMPACT_ATOMS: atom_id res chain seq x y z
N MET A 1 24.00 41.49 8.95
CA MET A 1 23.93 42.76 8.18
C MET A 1 23.89 42.42 6.70
N SER A 2 22.73 42.65 6.08
CA SER A 2 22.43 42.42 4.68
C SER A 2 23.16 43.43 3.79
N LYS A 3 23.91 42.96 2.81
CA LYS A 3 24.15 43.73 1.58
C LYS A 3 23.25 43.15 0.50
N SER A 4 22.16 43.87 0.27
CA SER A 4 21.25 43.72 -0.85
C SER A 4 21.97 44.08 -2.15
N ASN A 5 22.49 43.07 -2.86
CA ASN A 5 22.71 43.21 -4.29
C ASN A 5 21.44 42.69 -4.98
N ASN A 6 20.68 43.62 -5.59
CA ASN A 6 19.53 43.42 -6.48
C ASN A 6 18.10 43.52 -5.89
N GLY A 7 17.88 44.13 -4.72
CA GLY A 7 16.51 44.42 -4.22
C GLY A 7 15.65 43.17 -3.90
N VAL A 8 16.27 41.98 -3.89
CA VAL A 8 15.64 40.73 -3.50
C VAL A 8 15.84 40.52 -2.01
N ASP A 9 14.75 40.48 -1.24
CA ASP A 9 14.80 40.08 0.16
C ASP A 9 15.00 38.56 0.26
N TYR A 10 16.10 38.17 0.91
CA TYR A 10 16.51 36.79 1.19
C TYR A 10 16.20 36.36 2.64
N SER A 11 15.31 37.08 3.34
CA SER A 11 14.78 36.61 4.60
C SER A 11 14.14 35.22 4.45
N LEU A 12 14.28 34.37 5.48
CA LEU A 12 13.73 33.01 5.46
C LEU A 12 12.24 32.99 5.05
N PRO A 13 11.33 33.83 5.60
CA PRO A 13 9.93 33.84 5.19
C PRO A 13 9.74 34.09 3.69
N ASN A 14 10.55 34.97 3.09
CA ASN A 14 10.46 35.28 1.67
C ASN A 14 11.04 34.17 0.78
N ILE A 15 12.10 33.48 1.22
CA ILE A 15 12.60 32.29 0.53
C ILE A 15 11.54 31.18 0.55
N TRP A 16 10.95 30.89 1.71
CA TRP A 16 9.89 29.89 1.86
C TRP A 16 8.66 30.23 1.00
N THR A 17 8.25 31.49 1.00
CA THR A 17 7.11 31.95 0.19
C THR A 17 7.39 31.80 -1.29
N ARG A 18 8.58 32.17 -1.76
CA ARG A 18 8.98 32.00 -3.17
C ARG A 18 9.07 30.52 -3.56
N PHE A 19 9.63 29.68 -2.69
CA PHE A 19 9.78 28.26 -2.96
C PHE A 19 8.42 27.59 -3.20
N PHE A 20 7.43 27.81 -2.32
CA PHE A 20 6.11 27.19 -2.42
C PHE A 20 5.12 27.93 -3.33
N PHE A 21 5.17 29.26 -3.41
CA PHE A 21 4.08 30.05 -4.00
C PHE A 21 4.48 30.91 -5.21
N SER A 22 5.62 30.65 -5.84
CA SER A 22 5.92 31.24 -7.15
C SER A 22 4.92 30.74 -8.20
N PRO A 23 4.20 31.61 -8.93
CA PRO A 23 3.29 31.16 -9.97
C PRO A 23 3.99 30.30 -11.02
N THR A 24 3.45 29.12 -11.33
CA THR A 24 4.03 28.18 -12.31
C THR A 24 2.95 27.65 -13.25
N ASP A 25 3.34 27.38 -14.49
CA ASP A 25 2.51 26.75 -15.51
C ASP A 25 1.99 25.37 -15.04
N PRO A 26 0.66 25.15 -14.98
CA PRO A 26 0.06 23.89 -14.51
C PRO A 26 0.12 22.74 -15.53
N SER A 27 0.75 22.90 -16.69
CA SER A 27 0.81 21.88 -17.75
C SER A 27 1.38 20.55 -17.29
N THR A 28 2.43 20.55 -16.44
CA THR A 28 2.97 19.32 -15.85
C THR A 28 1.88 18.55 -15.07
N LEU A 29 1.09 19.24 -14.24
CA LEU A 29 0.01 18.61 -13.47
C LEU A 29 -1.12 18.10 -14.36
N GLY A 30 -1.42 18.82 -15.46
CA GLY A 30 -2.40 18.36 -16.45
C GLY A 30 -1.96 17.09 -17.16
N PHE A 31 -0.68 16.98 -17.50
CA PHE A 31 -0.11 15.76 -18.09
C PHE A 31 -0.07 14.60 -17.09
N MET A 32 0.37 14.88 -15.86
CA MET A 32 0.35 13.90 -14.77
C MET A 32 -1.06 13.34 -14.53
N ARG A 33 -2.10 14.17 -14.56
CA ARG A 33 -3.49 13.72 -14.44
C ARG A 33 -3.88 12.72 -15.52
N VAL A 34 -3.47 12.93 -16.77
CA VAL A 34 -3.73 11.97 -17.85
C VAL A 34 -2.98 10.66 -17.60
N MET A 35 -1.68 10.71 -17.28
CA MET A 35 -0.87 9.51 -17.05
C MET A 35 -1.36 8.71 -15.83
N ILE A 36 -1.56 9.37 -14.70
CA ILE A 36 -2.09 8.76 -13.46
C ILE A 36 -3.49 8.20 -13.72
N GLY A 37 -4.35 8.98 -14.38
CA GLY A 37 -5.71 8.54 -14.70
C GLY A 37 -5.74 7.30 -15.60
N LEU A 38 -4.86 7.20 -16.60
CA LEU A 38 -4.73 6.02 -17.45
C LEU A 38 -4.25 4.80 -16.66
N LEU A 39 -3.26 4.96 -15.78
CA LEU A 39 -2.77 3.87 -14.93
C LEU A 39 -3.84 3.39 -13.95
N VAL A 40 -4.54 4.32 -13.30
CA VAL A 40 -5.66 4.02 -12.40
C VAL A 40 -6.77 3.30 -13.17
N PHE A 41 -7.14 3.78 -14.36
CA PHE A 41 -8.15 3.15 -15.20
C PHE A 41 -7.77 1.72 -15.60
N TYR A 42 -6.54 1.54 -16.11
CA TYR A 42 -6.02 0.23 -16.50
C TYR A 42 -6.09 -0.76 -15.34
N LEU A 43 -5.59 -0.36 -14.17
CA LEU A 43 -5.57 -1.21 -12.99
C LEU A 43 -6.98 -1.68 -12.59
N HIS A 44 -7.92 -0.74 -12.56
CA HIS A 44 -9.27 -1.06 -12.12
C HIS A 44 -10.08 -1.78 -13.20
N ALA A 45 -9.81 -1.52 -14.47
CA ALA A 45 -10.37 -2.30 -15.56
C ALA A 45 -9.95 -3.77 -15.46
N ALA A 46 -8.70 -4.05 -15.06
CA ALA A 46 -8.22 -5.41 -14.82
C ALA A 46 -8.96 -6.08 -13.64
N TYR A 47 -9.29 -5.35 -12.58
CA TYR A 47 -10.03 -5.88 -11.43
C TYR A 47 -11.55 -5.93 -11.60
N PHE A 48 -12.10 -5.17 -12.54
CA PHE A 48 -13.54 -5.03 -12.73
C PHE A 48 -14.26 -6.39 -12.84
N PHE A 49 -13.70 -7.29 -13.65
CA PHE A 49 -14.28 -8.60 -13.89
C PHE A 49 -14.19 -9.56 -12.69
N ASN A 50 -13.25 -9.32 -11.79
CA ASN A 50 -13.01 -10.13 -10.59
C ASN A 50 -13.47 -9.42 -9.31
N SER A 51 -14.34 -8.42 -9.43
CA SER A 51 -14.81 -7.62 -8.29
C SER A 51 -15.51 -8.45 -7.21
N GLN A 52 -16.15 -9.57 -7.59
CA GLN A 52 -16.73 -10.53 -6.64
C GLN A 52 -15.66 -11.27 -5.83
N ASP A 53 -14.62 -11.76 -6.50
CA ASP A 53 -13.55 -12.54 -5.86
C ASP A 53 -12.68 -11.66 -4.96
N LEU A 54 -12.62 -10.36 -5.25
CA LEU A 54 -11.88 -9.38 -4.46
C LEU A 54 -12.69 -8.77 -3.31
N HIS A 55 -13.96 -8.44 -3.52
CA HIS A 55 -14.74 -7.62 -2.57
C HIS A 55 -16.05 -8.24 -2.11
N GLY A 56 -16.52 -9.28 -2.79
CA GLY A 56 -17.82 -9.89 -2.57
C GLY A 56 -17.94 -10.61 -1.23
N LYS A 57 -19.10 -11.21 -1.01
CA LYS A 57 -19.41 -11.95 0.22
C LYS A 57 -18.44 -13.12 0.45
N TYR A 58 -18.10 -13.83 -0.62
CA TYR A 58 -17.22 -15.01 -0.64
C TYR A 58 -15.86 -14.71 -1.29
N ALA A 59 -15.42 -13.46 -1.26
CA ALA A 59 -14.11 -13.05 -1.74
C ALA A 59 -12.98 -13.83 -1.04
N TRP A 60 -11.76 -13.81 -1.60
CA TRP A 60 -10.57 -14.38 -0.96
C TRP A 60 -10.38 -13.90 0.48
N TRP A 61 -10.71 -12.63 0.72
CA TRP A 61 -10.92 -12.09 2.06
C TRP A 61 -12.42 -11.87 2.28
N ASP A 62 -13.08 -12.94 2.73
CA ASP A 62 -14.54 -12.98 2.83
C ASP A 62 -15.10 -11.90 3.74
N GLN A 63 -16.39 -11.62 3.61
CA GLN A 63 -17.01 -10.52 4.33
C GLN A 63 -17.04 -10.74 5.85
N TYR A 64 -17.10 -11.99 6.32
CA TYR A 64 -17.12 -12.30 7.76
C TYR A 64 -15.75 -11.98 8.38
N VAL A 65 -14.67 -12.49 7.81
CA VAL A 65 -13.31 -12.25 8.27
C VAL A 65 -12.95 -10.76 8.15
N ALA A 66 -13.34 -10.11 7.06
CA ALA A 66 -13.13 -8.67 6.88
C ALA A 66 -13.87 -7.84 7.95
N ASN A 67 -15.10 -8.21 8.30
CA ASN A 67 -15.87 -7.57 9.37
C ASN A 67 -15.26 -7.83 10.75
N LYS A 68 -14.80 -9.05 11.00
CA LYS A 68 -14.11 -9.41 12.24
C LYS A 68 -12.86 -8.56 12.38
N GLN A 69 -12.01 -8.50 11.35
CA GLN A 69 -10.82 -7.66 11.35
C GLN A 69 -11.10 -6.18 11.60
N ARG A 70 -12.04 -5.57 10.85
CA ARG A 70 -12.29 -4.13 11.01
C ARG A 70 -12.78 -3.77 12.40
N ARG A 71 -13.45 -4.69 13.11
CA ARG A 71 -14.04 -4.46 14.44
C ARG A 71 -13.14 -4.94 15.59
N GLU A 72 -12.36 -5.98 15.37
CA GLU A 72 -11.73 -6.74 16.44
C GLU A 72 -10.21 -6.79 16.39
N LEU A 73 -9.54 -6.45 15.27
CA LEU A 73 -8.08 -6.55 15.16
C LEU A 73 -7.38 -5.91 16.39
N PRO A 74 -6.55 -6.65 17.14
CA PRO A 74 -5.89 -6.13 18.33
C PRO A 74 -4.87 -5.05 17.95
N ILE A 75 -4.96 -3.88 18.58
CA ILE A 75 -3.95 -2.82 18.46
C ILE A 75 -3.21 -2.71 19.79
N ALA A 76 -1.92 -3.04 19.75
CA ALA A 76 -1.00 -2.82 20.87
C ALA A 76 -0.24 -1.51 20.67
N LEU A 77 -0.01 -0.76 21.74
CA LEU A 77 0.94 0.35 21.72
C LEU A 77 2.36 -0.23 21.79
N GLY A 78 3.22 0.25 20.89
CA GLY A 78 4.66 0.08 21.04
C GLY A 78 5.18 0.88 22.23
N THR A 79 6.28 0.43 22.81
CA THR A 79 7.00 1.21 23.81
C THR A 79 7.72 2.38 23.14
N PHE A 80 7.86 3.50 23.85
CA PHE A 80 8.61 4.67 23.37
C PHE A 80 10.13 4.54 23.59
N ASN A 81 10.59 3.43 24.17
CA ASN A 81 12.02 3.16 24.37
C ASN A 81 12.64 2.60 23.08
N TRP A 82 13.96 2.74 22.96
CA TRP A 82 14.74 2.22 21.84
C TRP A 82 15.18 0.76 22.03
N GLY A 83 14.85 0.14 23.17
CA GLY A 83 15.17 -1.25 23.47
C GLY A 83 14.06 -2.20 23.01
N ASP A 84 14.42 -3.45 22.71
CA ASP A 84 13.49 -4.54 22.39
C ASP A 84 12.76 -5.08 23.63
N ASP A 85 12.58 -4.25 24.66
CA ASP A 85 11.92 -4.59 25.94
C ASP A 85 10.41 -4.67 25.73
N HIS A 86 9.97 -5.63 24.93
CA HIS A 86 8.57 -5.99 24.87
C HIS A 86 8.24 -6.73 26.17
N GLU A 87 7.37 -6.15 27.00
CA GLU A 87 6.82 -6.87 28.15
C GLU A 87 6.31 -8.24 27.69
N PRO A 88 6.78 -9.34 28.31
CA PRO A 88 6.30 -10.66 27.95
C PRO A 88 4.79 -10.72 28.07
N ARG A 89 4.14 -11.35 27.07
CA ARG A 89 2.70 -11.61 27.05
C ARG A 89 2.47 -13.10 26.99
N ILE A 90 1.27 -13.53 27.39
CA ILE A 90 0.85 -14.91 27.14
C ILE A 90 0.91 -15.16 25.62
N LYS A 91 1.64 -16.21 25.23
CA LYS A 91 1.71 -16.68 23.85
C LYS A 91 0.94 -17.99 23.76
N LEU A 92 -0.03 -18.08 22.86
CA LEU A 92 -0.73 -19.32 22.57
C LEU A 92 0.04 -20.14 21.52
N PRO A 93 -0.22 -21.46 21.41
CA PRO A 93 0.37 -22.27 20.34
C PRO A 93 0.07 -21.71 18.95
N GLU A 94 1.04 -21.81 18.03
CA GLU A 94 0.91 -21.26 16.68
C GLU A 94 -0.05 -22.10 15.82
N THR A 95 -0.03 -23.41 15.99
CA THR A 95 -0.90 -24.34 15.23
C THR A 95 -2.34 -24.27 15.72
N THR A 96 -3.29 -24.22 14.79
CA THR A 96 -4.72 -24.05 15.12
C THR A 96 -5.26 -25.14 16.04
N GLN A 97 -4.84 -26.40 15.86
CA GLN A 97 -5.27 -27.51 16.69
C GLN A 97 -4.76 -27.40 18.13
N ARG A 98 -3.45 -27.16 18.34
CA ARG A 98 -2.90 -26.99 19.70
C ARG A 98 -3.45 -25.73 20.36
N ARG A 99 -3.70 -24.67 19.58
CA ARG A 99 -4.32 -23.44 20.09
C ARG A 99 -5.72 -23.69 20.61
N ALA A 100 -6.54 -24.46 19.89
CA ALA A 100 -7.87 -24.83 20.35
C ALA A 100 -7.80 -25.60 21.68
N ILE A 101 -6.89 -26.57 21.81
CA ILE A 101 -6.68 -27.32 23.06
C ILE A 101 -6.28 -26.40 24.23
N ALA A 102 -5.34 -25.47 24.01
CA ALA A 102 -4.94 -24.51 25.03
C ALA A 102 -6.10 -23.59 25.45
N ILE A 103 -6.93 -23.15 24.50
CA ILE A 103 -8.13 -22.35 24.79
C ILE A 103 -9.15 -23.15 25.60
N GLU A 104 -9.41 -24.40 25.23
CA GLU A 104 -10.33 -25.27 25.98
C GLU A 104 -9.83 -25.55 27.39
N PHE A 105 -8.51 -25.77 27.57
CA PHE A 105 -7.90 -25.83 28.90
C PHE A 105 -8.15 -24.56 29.72
N LEU A 106 -7.96 -23.38 29.12
CA LEU A 106 -8.19 -22.10 29.80
C LEU A 106 -9.67 -21.88 30.15
N LYS A 107 -10.61 -22.31 29.29
CA LYS A 107 -12.06 -22.26 29.56
C LYS A 107 -12.45 -23.18 30.71
N ALA A 108 -11.83 -24.36 30.74
CA ALA A 108 -12.07 -25.43 31.71
C ALA A 108 -11.56 -25.16 33.14
N LEU A 109 -10.69 -24.16 33.33
CA LEU A 109 -10.16 -23.80 34.64
C LEU A 109 -11.30 -23.50 35.63
N PRO A 110 -11.11 -23.83 36.93
CA PRO A 110 -12.10 -23.53 37.96
C PRO A 110 -12.55 -22.06 37.97
N ASP A 111 -13.81 -21.81 38.32
CA ASP A 111 -14.36 -20.46 38.31
C ASP A 111 -13.84 -19.58 39.45
N SER A 112 -13.61 -20.18 40.63
CA SER A 112 -13.02 -19.52 41.79
C SER A 112 -11.51 -19.32 41.62
N VAL A 113 -11.03 -18.13 41.97
CA VAL A 113 -9.60 -17.79 42.00
C VAL A 113 -8.87 -18.67 43.00
N GLU A 114 -9.48 -18.94 44.14
CA GLU A 114 -8.96 -19.78 45.23
C GLU A 114 -8.80 -21.23 44.75
N GLN A 115 -9.79 -21.77 44.05
CA GLN A 115 -9.69 -23.10 43.48
C GLN A 115 -8.62 -23.17 42.38
N ARG A 116 -8.47 -22.14 41.53
CA ARG A 116 -7.38 -22.09 40.56
C ARG A 116 -6.01 -22.05 41.22
N LYS A 117 -5.83 -21.25 42.28
CA LYS A 117 -4.60 -21.21 43.07
C LYS A 117 -4.30 -22.57 43.70
N HIS A 118 -5.32 -23.22 44.25
CA HIS A 118 -5.22 -24.56 44.78
C HIS A 118 -4.77 -25.54 43.70
N ASP A 119 -5.46 -25.61 42.55
CA ASP A 119 -5.18 -26.65 41.55
C ASP A 119 -3.87 -26.40 40.77
N LEU A 120 -3.39 -25.16 40.69
CA LEU A 120 -2.12 -24.80 40.02
C LEU A 120 -0.92 -24.77 40.96
N ARG A 121 -1.08 -25.04 42.26
CA ARG A 121 -0.02 -24.92 43.27
C ARG A 121 1.22 -25.78 43.02
N TYR A 122 1.07 -26.85 42.23
CA TYR A 122 2.19 -27.66 41.74
C TYR A 122 3.20 -26.83 40.91
N LEU A 123 2.72 -25.91 40.08
CA LEU A 123 3.55 -25.12 39.15
C LEU A 123 3.93 -23.75 39.69
N ILE A 124 3.11 -23.15 40.57
CA ILE A 124 3.31 -21.79 41.10
C ILE A 124 4.75 -21.54 41.59
N PRO A 125 5.28 -22.29 42.58
CA PRO A 125 6.59 -21.98 43.14
C PRO A 125 7.72 -22.15 42.12
N LEU A 126 7.60 -23.11 41.20
CA LEU A 126 8.59 -23.37 40.17
C LEU A 126 8.64 -22.24 39.15
N ILE A 127 7.48 -21.73 38.71
CA ILE A 127 7.38 -20.64 37.74
C ILE A 127 7.79 -19.30 38.35
N GLU A 128 7.41 -19.02 39.60
CA GLU A 128 7.76 -17.77 40.30
C GLU A 128 9.26 -17.68 40.60
N GLN A 129 9.92 -18.81 40.86
CA GLN A 129 11.37 -18.85 41.14
C GLN A 129 12.23 -18.92 39.87
N ALA A 130 11.66 -19.26 38.71
CA ALA A 130 12.40 -19.29 37.45
C ALA A 130 12.85 -17.89 37.04
N SER A 131 14.11 -17.77 36.59
CA SER A 131 14.70 -16.49 36.19
C SER A 131 15.54 -16.64 34.92
N ASP A 132 15.32 -15.73 33.96
CA ASP A 132 16.17 -15.62 32.76
C ASP A 132 17.60 -15.13 33.10
N LEU A 133 17.82 -14.62 34.33
CA LEU A 133 19.14 -14.20 34.81
C LEU A 133 19.95 -15.34 35.45
N ASP A 134 19.38 -16.54 35.55
CA ASP A 134 20.09 -17.72 36.06
C ASP A 134 21.10 -18.21 35.02
N PRO A 135 22.42 -18.05 35.24
CA PRO A 135 23.44 -18.39 34.26
C PRO A 135 23.55 -19.91 34.02
N THR A 136 23.04 -20.73 34.93
CA THR A 136 23.04 -22.19 34.81
C THR A 136 21.82 -22.72 34.06
N GLY A 137 20.77 -21.90 33.93
CA GLY A 137 19.46 -22.33 33.42
C GLY A 137 18.74 -23.35 34.30
N ALA A 138 19.26 -23.67 35.50
CA ALA A 138 18.74 -24.73 36.36
C ALA A 138 17.33 -24.43 36.87
N SER A 139 17.05 -23.18 37.23
CA SER A 139 15.72 -22.74 37.68
C SER A 139 14.65 -22.94 36.59
N ASN A 140 14.98 -22.64 35.34
CA ASN A 140 14.12 -22.91 34.20
C ASN A 140 13.94 -24.41 33.94
N GLN A 141 15.04 -25.18 34.03
CA GLN A 141 15.03 -26.62 33.83
C GLN A 141 14.10 -27.33 34.83
N LYS A 142 14.03 -26.88 36.09
CA LYS A 142 13.11 -27.44 37.09
C LYS A 142 11.64 -27.37 36.67
N VAL A 143 11.21 -26.28 36.02
CA VAL A 143 9.84 -26.15 35.50
C VAL A 143 9.59 -27.13 34.36
N ILE A 144 10.56 -27.28 33.45
CA ILE A 144 10.48 -28.23 32.33
C ILE A 144 10.36 -29.67 32.85
N GLU A 145 11.21 -30.05 33.81
CA GLU A 145 11.20 -31.37 34.41
C GLU A 145 9.90 -31.67 35.17
N ALA A 146 9.31 -30.67 35.82
CA ALA A 146 8.00 -30.81 36.47
C ALA A 146 6.87 -31.06 35.44
N LEU A 147 6.87 -30.35 34.32
CA LEU A 147 5.91 -30.57 33.24
C LEU A 147 6.13 -31.92 32.54
N ASP A 148 7.38 -32.37 32.39
CA ASP A 148 7.71 -33.70 31.89
C ASP A 148 7.25 -34.81 32.84
N LEU A 149 7.39 -34.60 34.15
CA LEU A 149 6.87 -35.52 35.16
C LEU A 149 5.35 -35.64 35.08
N ALA A 150 4.64 -34.51 34.95
CA ALA A 150 3.19 -34.49 34.79
C ALA A 150 2.74 -35.27 33.53
N GLY A 151 3.40 -35.04 32.38
CA GLY A 151 3.09 -35.78 31.14
C GLY A 151 3.48 -37.25 31.19
N ALA A 152 4.55 -37.62 31.88
CA ALA A 152 4.90 -39.02 32.07
C ALA A 152 3.91 -39.73 33.00
N TYR A 153 3.42 -39.05 34.05
CA TYR A 153 2.45 -39.59 34.99
C TYR A 153 1.13 -39.95 34.30
N THR A 154 0.65 -39.14 33.36
CA THR A 154 -0.59 -39.42 32.62
C THR A 154 -0.54 -40.72 31.80
N ARG A 155 0.65 -41.25 31.51
CA ARG A 155 0.85 -42.52 30.78
C ARG A 155 0.89 -43.74 31.69
N LEU A 156 0.85 -43.57 33.01
CA LEU A 156 0.89 -44.70 33.94
C LEU A 156 -0.43 -45.47 33.96
N ASN A 157 -0.32 -46.79 34.08
CA ASN A 157 -1.45 -47.61 34.49
C ASN A 157 -1.68 -47.48 36.02
N LYS A 158 -2.87 -47.85 36.50
CA LYS A 158 -3.26 -47.72 37.92
C LYS A 158 -2.28 -48.38 38.90
N GLU A 159 -1.67 -49.50 38.51
CA GLU A 159 -0.70 -50.23 39.35
C GLU A 159 0.62 -49.45 39.46
N SER A 160 1.15 -48.98 38.33
CA SER A 160 2.35 -48.16 38.26
C SER A 160 2.16 -46.82 38.95
N GLU A 161 0.97 -46.23 38.84
CA GLU A 161 0.57 -45.00 39.54
C GLU A 161 0.62 -45.21 41.06
N ALA A 162 -0.05 -46.23 41.59
CA ALA A 162 -0.03 -46.54 43.02
C ALA A 162 1.39 -46.82 43.52
N LYS A 163 2.20 -47.54 42.73
CA LYS A 163 3.62 -47.81 43.03
C LYS A 163 4.45 -46.53 43.04
N PHE A 164 4.28 -45.66 42.06
CA PHE A 164 4.97 -44.37 41.95
C PHE A 164 4.63 -43.47 43.15
N LEU A 165 3.34 -43.32 43.44
CA LEU A 165 2.84 -42.53 44.55
C LEU A 165 3.34 -43.03 45.92
N LYS A 166 3.36 -44.35 46.15
CA LYS A 166 3.88 -44.95 47.38
C LYS A 166 5.38 -44.70 47.56
N LYS A 167 6.15 -44.81 46.47
CA LYS A 167 7.62 -44.69 46.51
C LYS A 167 8.12 -43.27 46.70
N LEU A 168 7.35 -42.25 46.27
CA LEU A 168 7.68 -40.85 46.56
C LEU A 168 7.77 -40.56 48.07
N SER A 169 7.06 -41.34 48.89
CA SER A 169 7.00 -41.27 50.35
C SER A 169 8.10 -42.04 51.09
N GLU A 170 8.93 -42.83 50.40
CA GLU A 170 9.94 -43.69 51.04
C GLU A 170 11.24 -42.91 51.35
N GLU A 171 11.94 -43.32 52.41
CA GLU A 171 13.28 -42.81 52.76
C GLU A 171 14.26 -43.98 52.94
N PRO A 172 15.39 -44.03 52.18
CA PRO A 172 15.77 -43.11 51.09
C PRO A 172 14.89 -43.29 49.85
N LEU A 173 14.80 -42.25 48.99
CA LEU A 173 14.08 -42.31 47.71
C LEU A 173 14.76 -43.32 46.77
N LYS A 174 14.10 -44.44 46.48
CA LYS A 174 14.63 -45.49 45.59
C LYS A 174 14.22 -45.25 44.14
N THR A 175 14.96 -44.38 43.45
CA THR A 175 14.64 -43.94 42.07
C THR A 175 14.76 -45.04 41.02
N ALA A 176 15.68 -46.00 41.20
CA ALA A 176 15.90 -47.11 40.27
C ALA A 176 14.69 -48.05 40.07
N GLU A 177 13.72 -48.05 41.01
CA GLU A 177 12.56 -48.94 40.99
C GLU A 177 11.27 -48.23 40.49
N LEU A 178 11.38 -46.97 40.07
CA LEU A 178 10.26 -46.15 39.64
C LEU A 178 9.98 -46.31 38.13
N PRO A 179 8.70 -46.29 37.71
CA PRO A 179 8.32 -46.42 36.30
C PRO A 179 8.64 -45.16 35.48
N ILE A 180 8.96 -44.04 36.13
CA ILE A 180 9.27 -42.75 35.51
C ILE A 180 10.53 -42.18 36.15
N ARG A 181 11.34 -41.48 35.36
CA ARG A 181 12.48 -40.69 35.84
C ARG A 181 12.02 -39.58 36.79
N ILE A 182 12.64 -39.49 37.96
CA ILE A 182 12.37 -38.42 38.93
C ILE A 182 13.22 -37.19 38.62
N PRO A 183 12.62 -35.99 38.52
CA PRO A 183 13.34 -34.71 38.48
C PRO A 183 14.30 -34.50 39.65
N LEU A 184 15.41 -33.81 39.41
CA LEU A 184 16.44 -33.59 40.44
C LEU A 184 15.87 -32.84 41.67
N PHE A 185 14.97 -31.89 41.45
CA PHE A 185 14.36 -31.13 42.55
C PHE A 185 13.52 -32.00 43.51
N LEU A 186 13.02 -33.15 43.04
CA LEU A 186 12.33 -34.12 43.89
C LEU A 186 13.30 -35.03 44.63
N GLU A 187 14.44 -35.37 44.04
CA GLU A 187 15.51 -36.12 44.72
C GLU A 187 16.12 -35.30 45.88
N GLU A 188 16.23 -33.99 45.69
CA GLU A 188 16.72 -33.02 46.69
C GLU A 188 15.70 -32.69 47.80
N SER A 189 14.44 -33.11 47.66
CA SER A 189 13.35 -32.78 48.58
C SER A 189 13.23 -33.77 49.75
N ASP A 190 12.94 -33.26 50.95
CA ASP A 190 12.60 -34.09 52.11
C ASP A 190 11.27 -34.85 51.92
N VAL A 191 11.01 -35.83 52.78
CA VAL A 191 9.80 -36.67 52.70
C VAL A 191 8.52 -35.84 52.77
N ALA A 192 8.49 -34.82 53.64
CA ALA A 192 7.33 -33.94 53.81
C ALA A 192 7.01 -33.15 52.54
N ARG A 193 8.02 -32.59 51.86
CA ARG A 193 7.85 -31.86 50.61
C ARG A 193 7.48 -32.78 49.46
N ARG A 194 8.05 -33.99 49.39
CA ARG A 194 7.68 -35.00 48.37
C ARG A 194 6.21 -35.41 48.51
N GLU A 195 5.71 -35.58 49.73
CA GLU A 195 4.28 -35.87 49.97
C GLU A 195 3.38 -34.69 49.59
N ALA A 196 3.79 -33.45 49.90
CA ALA A 196 3.08 -32.28 49.43
C ALA A 196 3.00 -32.26 47.89
N ILE A 197 4.15 -32.36 47.21
CA ILE A 197 4.21 -32.34 45.74
C ILE A 197 3.38 -33.46 45.11
N ARG A 198 3.33 -34.64 45.74
CA ARG A 198 2.44 -35.72 45.30
C ARG A 198 0.98 -35.27 45.25
N VAL A 199 0.47 -34.67 46.32
CA VAL A 199 -0.92 -34.19 46.38
C VAL A 199 -1.14 -33.04 45.40
N GLU A 200 -0.17 -32.11 45.32
CA GLU A 200 -0.20 -30.99 44.37
C GLU A 200 -0.26 -31.48 42.90
N LEU A 201 0.54 -32.50 42.54
CA LEU A 201 0.60 -33.10 41.21
C LEU A 201 -0.71 -33.82 40.87
N THR A 202 -1.25 -34.62 41.78
CA THR A 202 -2.52 -35.33 41.55
C THR A 202 -3.66 -34.35 41.31
N ASP A 203 -3.77 -33.29 42.11
CA ASP A 203 -4.82 -32.27 41.94
C ASP A 203 -4.67 -31.51 40.62
N PHE A 204 -3.43 -31.12 40.26
CA PHE A 204 -3.14 -30.49 38.98
C PHE A 204 -3.57 -31.37 37.80
N LEU A 205 -3.23 -32.66 37.84
CA LEU A 205 -3.59 -33.61 36.79
C LEU A 205 -5.10 -33.90 36.75
N MET A 206 -5.77 -33.97 37.90
CA MET A 206 -7.23 -34.10 37.96
C MET A 206 -7.92 -32.87 37.35
N MET A 207 -7.41 -31.67 37.62
CA MET A 207 -7.92 -30.44 37.01
C MET A 207 -7.75 -30.47 35.48
N VAL A 208 -6.60 -30.92 34.98
CA VAL A 208 -6.34 -31.07 33.54
C VAL A 208 -7.23 -32.16 32.91
N ALA A 209 -7.40 -33.30 33.56
CA ALA A 209 -8.08 -34.49 33.01
C ALA A 209 -9.61 -34.50 33.14
N SER A 210 -10.18 -33.75 34.10
CA SER A 210 -11.62 -33.81 34.44
C SER A 210 -12.56 -33.11 33.43
N ARG A 211 -12.12 -32.89 32.19
CA ARG A 211 -12.77 -31.99 31.22
C ARG A 211 -12.83 -32.67 29.86
N THR A 212 -14.00 -32.59 29.20
CA THR A 212 -14.47 -33.53 28.17
C THR A 212 -13.52 -33.76 26.99
N ASP A 213 -12.84 -32.72 26.50
CA ASP A 213 -11.87 -32.85 25.40
C ASP A 213 -10.44 -33.18 25.86
N LEU A 214 -10.13 -33.04 27.15
CA LEU A 214 -8.83 -33.35 27.77
C LEU A 214 -8.78 -34.74 28.42
N GLN A 215 -9.87 -35.51 28.35
CA GLN A 215 -9.87 -36.94 28.69
C GLN A 215 -8.99 -37.74 27.72
N ASN A 216 -8.71 -37.21 26.53
CA ASN A 216 -7.69 -37.72 25.64
C ASN A 216 -6.30 -37.35 26.19
N LEU A 217 -5.52 -38.37 26.58
CA LEU A 217 -4.15 -38.25 27.09
C LEU A 217 -3.26 -37.37 26.19
N GLU A 218 -3.46 -37.44 24.88
CA GLU A 218 -2.71 -36.63 23.91
C GLU A 218 -2.97 -35.12 24.09
N ASN A 219 -4.21 -34.73 24.39
CA ASN A 219 -4.58 -33.32 24.55
C ASN A 219 -4.03 -32.73 25.85
N ALA A 220 -3.97 -33.50 26.93
CA ALA A 220 -3.30 -33.08 28.17
C ALA A 220 -1.80 -32.84 27.95
N GLU A 221 -1.14 -33.72 27.17
CA GLU A 221 0.28 -33.54 26.81
C GLU A 221 0.53 -32.30 25.95
N TRP A 222 -0.41 -31.93 25.08
CA TRP A 222 -0.32 -30.69 24.31
C TRP A 222 -0.33 -29.44 25.21
N VAL A 223 -1.08 -29.46 26.32
CA VAL A 223 -1.07 -28.37 27.32
C VAL A 223 0.30 -28.28 28.01
N PHE A 224 0.86 -29.40 28.44
CA PHE A 224 2.19 -29.42 29.08
C PHE A 224 3.29 -28.98 28.12
N THR A 225 3.22 -29.44 26.87
CA THR A 225 4.16 -29.06 25.80
C THR A 225 4.09 -27.57 25.52
N TRP A 226 2.88 -27.00 25.43
CA TRP A 226 2.71 -25.55 25.28
C TRP A 226 3.37 -24.77 26.42
N LEU A 227 3.13 -25.16 27.68
CA LEU A 227 3.73 -24.48 28.84
C LEU A 227 5.27 -24.58 28.84
N LYS A 228 5.84 -25.68 28.32
CA LYS A 228 7.30 -25.85 28.16
C LYS A 228 7.90 -24.94 27.08
N GLU A 229 7.18 -24.71 25.99
CA GLU A 229 7.64 -23.89 24.84
C GLU A 229 7.74 -22.39 25.18
N LEU A 230 7.09 -21.95 26.26
CA LEU A 230 7.12 -20.56 26.71
C LEU A 230 8.45 -20.18 27.40
N SER A 231 8.95 -18.97 27.12
CA SER A 231 10.07 -18.39 27.88
C SER A 231 9.72 -18.20 29.35
N VAL A 232 10.71 -17.94 30.23
CA VAL A 232 10.45 -17.75 31.67
C VAL A 232 9.44 -16.62 31.89
N GLY A 233 9.69 -15.45 31.31
CA GLY A 233 8.75 -14.32 31.41
C GLY A 233 7.36 -14.63 30.82
N GLN A 234 7.26 -15.40 29.74
CA GLN A 234 5.98 -15.79 29.17
C GLN A 234 5.21 -16.77 30.07
N ARG A 235 5.90 -17.72 30.74
CA ARG A 235 5.28 -18.64 31.71
C ARG A 235 4.72 -17.91 32.92
N GLN A 236 5.47 -16.95 33.46
CA GLN A 236 5.00 -16.11 34.56
C GLN A 236 3.73 -15.35 34.18
N LYS A 237 3.69 -14.80 32.97
CA LYS A 237 2.50 -14.10 32.44
C LYS A 237 1.35 -15.05 32.15
N ALA A 238 1.62 -16.28 31.69
CA ALA A 238 0.60 -17.32 31.52
C ALA A 238 0.00 -17.74 32.87
N LEU A 239 0.82 -17.92 33.91
CA LEU A 239 0.37 -18.22 35.27
C LEU A 239 -0.49 -17.08 35.85
N ALA A 240 -0.01 -15.84 35.75
CA ALA A 240 -0.78 -14.66 36.15
C ALA A 240 -2.11 -14.54 35.38
N PHE A 241 -2.09 -14.83 34.08
CA PHE A 241 -3.29 -14.85 33.24
C PHE A 241 -4.29 -15.91 33.71
N MET A 242 -3.86 -17.15 33.97
CA MET A 242 -4.72 -18.23 34.49
C MET A 242 -5.35 -17.86 35.84
N MET A 243 -4.60 -17.25 36.75
CA MET A 243 -5.13 -16.77 38.03
C MET A 243 -6.12 -15.62 37.85
N GLY A 244 -5.84 -14.70 36.93
CA GLY A 244 -6.62 -13.49 36.64
C GLY A 244 -7.74 -13.63 35.60
N LEU A 245 -8.14 -14.86 35.24
CA LEU A 245 -9.33 -15.06 34.40
C LEU A 245 -10.61 -14.62 35.14
N PRO A 246 -11.58 -13.99 34.45
CA PRO A 246 -12.87 -13.64 35.05
C PRO A 246 -13.58 -14.85 35.64
N THR A 247 -14.24 -14.64 36.77
CA THR A 247 -15.09 -15.67 37.40
C THR A 247 -16.40 -15.86 36.63
N ASP A 248 -16.91 -14.80 35.97
CA ASP A 248 -18.01 -14.90 35.03
C ASP A 248 -17.59 -15.68 33.77
N ARG A 249 -18.34 -16.75 33.47
CA ARG A 249 -18.04 -17.64 32.34
C ARG A 249 -18.28 -16.96 31.00
N THR A 250 -19.30 -16.12 30.88
CA THR A 250 -19.59 -15.45 29.61
C THR A 250 -18.49 -14.45 29.25
N GLU A 251 -18.03 -13.66 30.23
CA GLU A 251 -16.86 -12.78 30.04
C GLU A 251 -15.59 -13.60 29.71
N ARG A 252 -15.33 -14.68 30.45
CA ARG A 252 -14.16 -15.55 30.22
C ARG A 252 -14.16 -16.13 28.80
N GLU A 253 -15.28 -16.72 28.38
CA GLU A 253 -15.40 -17.31 27.04
C GLU A 253 -15.20 -16.25 25.96
N SER A 254 -15.78 -15.06 26.11
CA SER A 254 -15.57 -13.95 25.17
C SER A 254 -14.10 -13.56 25.01
N ILE A 255 -13.35 -13.50 26.12
CA ILE A 255 -11.90 -13.21 26.11
C ILE A 255 -11.13 -14.33 25.40
N LEU A 256 -11.42 -15.58 25.74
CA LEU A 256 -10.71 -16.74 25.24
C LEU A 256 -11.02 -17.02 23.76
N ASP A 257 -12.26 -16.81 23.30
CA ASP A 257 -12.63 -16.90 21.89
C ASP A 257 -11.94 -15.81 21.06
N TYR A 258 -11.83 -14.60 21.60
CA TYR A 258 -11.05 -13.53 20.98
C TYR A 258 -9.58 -13.93 20.87
N MET A 259 -8.98 -14.47 21.93
CA MET A 259 -7.60 -14.96 21.92
C MET A 259 -7.40 -16.15 20.98
N GLY A 260 -8.38 -17.05 20.86
CA GLY A 260 -8.31 -18.20 19.96
C GLY A 260 -8.18 -17.78 18.49
N PHE A 261 -8.75 -16.64 18.11
CA PHE A 261 -8.63 -16.08 16.77
C PHE A 261 -7.46 -15.10 16.62
N TRP A 262 -7.36 -14.11 17.50
CA TRP A 262 -6.41 -12.99 17.39
C TRP A 262 -5.08 -13.21 18.10
N GLN A 263 -4.97 -14.27 18.91
CA GLN A 263 -3.78 -14.60 19.72
C GLN A 263 -3.30 -13.45 20.62
N ALA A 264 -4.22 -12.58 21.03
CA ALA A 264 -3.95 -11.42 21.87
C ALA A 264 -5.00 -11.29 22.97
N ASP A 265 -4.57 -10.98 24.20
CA ASP A 265 -5.51 -10.69 25.29
C ASP A 265 -6.21 -9.35 25.01
N PRO A 266 -7.55 -9.35 24.84
CA PRO A 266 -8.30 -8.13 24.56
C PRO A 266 -8.19 -7.07 25.67
N ARG A 267 -7.87 -7.46 26.91
CA ARG A 267 -7.71 -6.55 28.06
C ARG A 267 -6.38 -5.78 28.02
N GLN A 268 -5.41 -6.30 27.26
CA GLN A 268 -4.09 -5.67 27.06
C GLN A 268 -4.01 -4.89 25.74
N CYS A 269 -5.09 -4.90 24.96
CA CYS A 269 -5.17 -4.13 23.73
C CYS A 269 -5.47 -2.65 24.06
N TYR A 270 -4.75 -1.74 23.44
CA TYR A 270 -5.05 -0.31 23.53
C TYR A 270 -6.39 0.02 22.85
N SER A 271 -6.64 -0.62 21.71
CA SER A 271 -7.92 -0.55 21.01
C SER A 271 -8.14 -1.81 20.18
N LYS A 272 -9.38 -2.01 19.72
CA LYS A 272 -9.77 -3.10 18.83
C LYS A 272 -10.27 -2.54 17.49
N GLY A 273 -9.95 -3.24 16.42
CA GLY A 273 -10.36 -2.91 15.07
C GLY A 273 -9.56 -1.76 14.45
N ARG A 274 -10.03 -1.30 13.29
CA ARG A 274 -9.50 -0.12 12.59
C ARG A 274 -10.66 0.78 12.20
N TYR A 275 -10.47 2.09 12.36
CA TYR A 275 -11.41 3.11 11.90
C TYR A 275 -11.27 3.32 10.38
N ILE A 276 -11.68 2.32 9.61
CA ILE A 276 -11.69 2.33 8.15
C ILE A 276 -13.11 2.31 7.62
N PHE A 277 -13.34 3.05 6.54
CA PHE A 277 -14.62 3.08 5.85
C PHE A 277 -14.48 2.47 4.45
N SER A 278 -15.38 1.55 4.13
CA SER A 278 -15.59 1.08 2.76
C SER A 278 -17.06 0.69 2.56
N PHE A 279 -17.69 1.19 1.50
CA PHE A 279 -19.04 0.73 1.15
C PHE A 279 -19.06 -0.75 0.74
N TRP A 280 -17.93 -1.34 0.34
CA TRP A 280 -17.81 -2.76 0.02
C TRP A 280 -17.94 -3.69 1.24
N PHE A 281 -17.95 -3.15 2.46
CA PHE A 281 -18.37 -3.93 3.65
C PHE A 281 -19.88 -4.19 3.68
N HIS A 282 -20.65 -3.43 2.91
CA HIS A 282 -22.11 -3.37 2.96
C HIS A 282 -22.77 -3.74 1.63
N VAL A 283 -22.11 -3.48 0.49
CA VAL A 283 -22.60 -3.82 -0.85
C VAL A 283 -22.06 -5.20 -1.24
N THR A 284 -22.90 -6.22 -1.20
CA THR A 284 -22.52 -7.61 -1.53
C THR A 284 -23.35 -8.27 -2.62
N ASP A 285 -24.44 -7.63 -3.04
CA ASP A 285 -25.24 -8.10 -4.17
C ASP A 285 -24.42 -7.96 -5.47
N PRO A 286 -24.24 -9.03 -6.26
CA PRO A 286 -23.36 -8.97 -7.41
C PRO A 286 -23.72 -7.87 -8.40
N THR A 287 -25.00 -7.75 -8.78
CA THR A 287 -25.46 -6.75 -9.74
C THR A 287 -25.16 -5.34 -9.25
N THR A 288 -25.46 -5.05 -7.98
CA THR A 288 -25.16 -3.75 -7.37
C THR A 288 -23.66 -3.47 -7.35
N MET A 289 -22.82 -4.48 -7.06
CA MET A 289 -21.38 -4.32 -7.09
C MET A 289 -20.86 -3.95 -8.50
N TRP A 290 -21.34 -4.63 -9.55
CA TRP A 290 -20.99 -4.31 -10.94
C TRP A 290 -21.40 -2.88 -11.31
N ILE A 291 -22.59 -2.44 -10.91
CA ILE A 291 -23.08 -1.07 -11.17
C ILE A 291 -22.19 -0.04 -10.47
N VAL A 292 -21.90 -0.23 -9.18
CA VAL A 292 -21.09 0.71 -8.40
C VAL A 292 -19.65 0.77 -8.91
N TYR A 293 -19.06 -0.37 -9.26
CA TYR A 293 -17.72 -0.42 -9.84
C TYR A 293 -17.70 0.20 -11.25
N GLY A 294 -18.70 -0.08 -12.07
CA GLY A 294 -18.85 0.51 -13.41
C GLY A 294 -18.99 2.03 -13.35
N LEU A 295 -19.76 2.55 -12.39
CA LEU A 295 -19.85 4.00 -12.13
C LEU A 295 -18.48 4.57 -11.74
N HIS A 296 -17.73 3.86 -10.90
CA HIS A 296 -16.37 4.26 -10.53
C HIS A 296 -15.43 4.30 -11.76
N MET A 297 -15.56 3.36 -12.70
CA MET A 297 -14.80 3.37 -13.97
C MET A 297 -15.11 4.57 -14.83
N VAL A 298 -16.39 4.96 -14.92
CA VAL A 298 -16.79 6.18 -15.62
C VAL A 298 -16.18 7.40 -14.93
N ILE A 299 -16.22 7.49 -13.60
CA ILE A 299 -15.62 8.59 -12.83
C ILE A 299 -14.12 8.70 -13.10
N ILE A 300 -13.39 7.58 -13.09
CA ILE A 300 -11.97 7.56 -13.41
C ILE A 300 -11.74 8.02 -14.85
N ALA A 301 -12.50 7.54 -15.82
CA ALA A 301 -12.38 7.98 -17.21
C ALA A 301 -12.62 9.50 -17.35
N LEU A 302 -13.64 10.05 -16.67
CA LEU A 302 -13.90 11.48 -16.64
C LEU A 302 -12.77 12.27 -15.97
N PHE A 303 -12.18 11.73 -14.89
CA PHE A 303 -10.98 12.29 -14.26
C PHE A 303 -9.79 12.28 -15.23
N THR A 304 -9.56 11.18 -15.97
CA THR A 304 -8.49 11.01 -16.96
C THR A 304 -8.66 11.89 -18.19
N LEU A 305 -9.88 12.23 -18.57
CA LEU A 305 -10.18 13.21 -19.62
C LEU A 305 -10.21 14.66 -19.11
N GLY A 306 -10.36 14.85 -17.80
CA GLY A 306 -10.34 16.16 -17.15
C GLY A 306 -11.66 16.89 -17.34
N PHE A 307 -12.76 16.17 -17.11
CA PHE A 307 -14.11 16.70 -17.07
C PHE A 307 -14.56 16.85 -15.62
N TYR A 308 -14.97 18.07 -15.23
CA TYR A 308 -15.22 18.46 -13.83
C TYR A 308 -14.11 17.98 -12.89
N THR A 309 -12.87 18.29 -13.26
CA THR A 309 -11.66 17.70 -12.68
C THR A 309 -11.60 17.78 -11.15
N ARG A 310 -12.14 18.85 -10.55
CA ARG A 310 -12.20 19.04 -9.08
C ARG A 310 -13.10 18.03 -8.36
N ILE A 311 -14.17 17.60 -9.02
CA ILE A 311 -15.13 16.64 -8.48
C ILE A 311 -14.65 15.23 -8.79
N THR A 312 -14.28 14.97 -10.04
CA THR A 312 -13.89 13.64 -10.49
C THR A 312 -12.59 13.16 -9.87
N SER A 313 -11.65 14.05 -9.52
CA SER A 313 -10.43 13.67 -8.77
C SER A 313 -10.74 13.17 -7.36
N VAL A 314 -11.62 13.87 -6.64
CA VAL A 314 -12.03 13.50 -5.28
C VAL A 314 -12.84 12.21 -5.30
N LEU A 315 -13.81 12.08 -6.21
CA LEU A 315 -14.59 10.86 -6.36
C LEU A 315 -13.73 9.66 -6.78
N THR A 316 -12.75 9.88 -7.65
CA THR A 316 -11.75 8.86 -7.99
C THR A 316 -11.02 8.45 -6.71
N TRP A 317 -10.42 9.39 -5.99
CA TRP A 317 -9.67 9.08 -4.77
C TRP A 317 -10.50 8.35 -3.70
N ILE A 318 -11.76 8.76 -3.49
CA ILE A 318 -12.67 8.08 -2.57
C ILE A 318 -12.91 6.63 -3.00
N GLY A 319 -13.21 6.37 -4.28
CA GLY A 319 -13.43 5.00 -4.73
C GLY A 319 -12.19 4.11 -4.60
N LEU A 320 -10.99 4.66 -4.85
CA LEU A 320 -9.72 3.99 -4.58
C LEU A 320 -9.58 3.60 -3.10
N LEU A 321 -9.83 4.55 -2.19
CA LEU A 321 -9.76 4.27 -0.76
C LEU A 321 -10.76 3.19 -0.32
N ASN A 322 -11.96 3.16 -0.91
CA ASN A 322 -12.95 2.13 -0.59
C ASN A 322 -12.45 0.73 -0.97
N ILE A 323 -11.81 0.59 -2.13
CA ILE A 323 -11.17 -0.66 -2.55
C ILE A 323 -10.03 -1.01 -1.59
N CYS A 324 -9.10 -0.07 -1.34
CA CYS A 324 -7.97 -0.30 -0.45
C CYS A 324 -8.39 -0.73 0.96
N HIS A 325 -9.40 -0.07 1.53
CA HIS A 325 -9.90 -0.38 2.87
C HIS A 325 -10.65 -1.72 2.93
N ARG A 326 -11.24 -2.20 1.83
CA ARG A 326 -11.95 -3.50 1.81
C ARG A 326 -11.00 -4.68 1.81
N THR A 327 -9.83 -4.54 1.19
CA THR A 327 -8.85 -5.62 0.97
C THR A 327 -7.45 -5.21 1.42
N PRO A 328 -7.23 -4.92 2.72
CA PRO A 328 -5.94 -4.42 3.20
C PRO A 328 -4.77 -5.40 3.01
N PHE A 329 -5.05 -6.71 2.84
CA PHE A 329 -4.03 -7.74 2.64
C PHE A 329 -3.65 -7.97 1.18
N SER A 330 -4.44 -7.45 0.24
CA SER A 330 -4.11 -7.48 -1.19
C SER A 330 -3.33 -6.24 -1.62
N LEU A 331 -3.09 -5.30 -0.68
CA LEU A 331 -2.37 -4.08 -0.98
C LEU A 331 -0.87 -4.31 -1.04
N TYR A 332 -0.25 -3.66 -2.00
CA TYR A 332 1.20 -3.57 -2.11
C TYR A 332 1.65 -2.12 -2.31
N GLY A 333 2.95 -1.89 -2.49
CA GLY A 333 3.53 -0.54 -2.62
C GLY A 333 2.87 0.34 -3.68
N MET A 334 2.32 -0.26 -4.76
CA MET A 334 1.62 0.49 -5.81
C MET A 334 0.34 1.18 -5.32
N ASP A 335 -0.43 0.56 -4.41
CA ASP A 335 -1.69 1.12 -3.92
C ASP A 335 -1.44 2.36 -3.05
N ALA A 336 -0.36 2.33 -2.27
CA ALA A 336 0.11 3.47 -1.50
C ALA A 336 0.51 4.63 -2.44
N MET A 337 1.30 4.35 -3.49
CA MET A 337 1.73 5.37 -4.45
C MET A 337 0.55 5.97 -5.21
N MET A 338 -0.36 5.13 -5.69
CA MET A 338 -1.58 5.54 -6.37
C MET A 338 -2.44 6.45 -5.47
N SER A 339 -2.70 6.03 -4.23
CA SER A 339 -3.54 6.76 -3.27
C SER A 339 -2.93 8.13 -2.92
N LEU A 340 -1.61 8.19 -2.71
CA LEU A 340 -0.90 9.44 -2.43
C LEU A 340 -0.91 10.39 -3.65
N LEU A 341 -0.63 9.90 -4.86
CA LEU A 341 -0.69 10.69 -6.08
C LEU A 341 -2.09 11.27 -6.30
N MET A 342 -3.13 10.45 -6.13
CA MET A 342 -4.51 10.89 -6.29
C MET A 342 -4.94 11.91 -5.24
N PHE A 343 -4.44 11.81 -4.01
CA PHE A 343 -4.64 12.86 -3.01
C PHE A 343 -4.08 14.21 -3.48
N TYR A 344 -2.87 14.24 -4.01
CA TYR A 344 -2.32 15.47 -4.60
C TYR A 344 -3.14 15.96 -5.80
N MET A 345 -3.67 15.06 -6.62
CA MET A 345 -4.53 15.43 -7.76
C MET A 345 -5.88 16.02 -7.35
N CYS A 346 -6.38 15.73 -6.14
CA CYS A 346 -7.56 16.40 -5.58
C CYS A 346 -7.32 17.90 -5.41
N ILE A 347 -6.10 18.27 -4.99
CA ILE A 347 -5.72 19.64 -4.67
C ILE A 347 -5.13 20.37 -5.89
N ALA A 348 -4.46 19.65 -6.79
CA ALA A 348 -3.83 20.19 -7.98
C ALA A 348 -4.82 20.92 -8.91
N PRO A 349 -4.45 22.06 -9.52
CA PRO A 349 -5.18 22.65 -10.65
C PRO A 349 -4.93 21.87 -11.96
N SER A 350 -5.00 20.54 -11.93
CA SER A 350 -4.68 19.64 -13.05
C SER A 350 -5.69 19.70 -14.20
N GLY A 351 -6.85 20.32 -13.98
CA GLY A 351 -7.82 20.64 -15.04
C GLY A 351 -7.47 21.90 -15.83
N ALA A 352 -6.43 22.65 -15.48
CA ALA A 352 -6.08 23.91 -16.16
C ALA A 352 -5.39 23.72 -17.53
N ALA A 353 -4.87 22.52 -17.79
CA ALA A 353 -4.20 22.14 -19.03
C ALA A 353 -4.57 20.70 -19.43
N PHE A 354 -4.51 20.41 -20.73
CA PHE A 354 -4.76 19.07 -21.31
C PHE A 354 -6.08 18.41 -20.88
N SER A 355 -7.15 19.18 -20.68
CA SER A 355 -8.43 18.68 -20.13
C SER A 355 -9.62 19.09 -21.00
N ILE A 356 -10.71 18.33 -20.92
CA ILE A 356 -12.00 18.73 -21.52
C ILE A 356 -12.50 20.03 -20.91
N ASP A 357 -12.32 20.25 -19.60
CA ASP A 357 -12.68 21.51 -18.93
C ASP A 357 -11.98 22.71 -19.61
N ARG A 358 -10.68 22.58 -19.92
CA ARG A 358 -9.92 23.62 -20.62
C ARG A 358 -10.34 23.76 -22.06
N LEU A 359 -10.62 22.67 -22.77
CA LEU A 359 -11.11 22.69 -24.15
C LEU A 359 -12.45 23.45 -24.24
N ARG A 360 -13.38 23.20 -23.30
CA ARG A 360 -14.65 23.94 -23.20
C ARG A 360 -14.43 25.42 -22.95
N ALA A 361 -13.50 25.79 -22.08
CA ALA A 361 -13.14 27.19 -21.83
C ALA A 361 -12.57 27.87 -23.08
N ARG A 362 -11.67 27.19 -23.81
CA ARG A 362 -11.10 27.68 -25.07
C ARG A 362 -12.15 27.83 -26.17
N TYR A 363 -13.08 26.89 -26.30
CA TYR A 363 -14.19 27.00 -27.25
C TYR A 363 -15.07 28.23 -26.94
N ARG A 364 -15.41 28.46 -25.66
CA ARG A 364 -16.17 29.66 -25.24
C ARG A 364 -15.41 30.94 -25.53
N ALA A 365 -14.10 30.96 -25.30
CA ALA A 365 -13.23 32.10 -25.63
C ALA A 365 -13.20 32.37 -27.14
N ALA A 366 -13.04 31.34 -27.98
CA ALA A 366 -13.07 31.47 -29.43
C ALA A 366 -14.41 32.05 -29.92
N ARG A 367 -15.54 31.55 -29.41
CA ARG A 367 -16.88 32.09 -29.71
C ARG A 367 -17.05 33.55 -29.25
N ALA A 368 -16.45 33.93 -28.12
CA ALA A 368 -16.51 35.30 -27.63
C ALA A 368 -15.75 36.27 -28.53
N LEU A 369 -14.55 35.89 -29.00
CA LEU A 369 -13.77 36.69 -29.96
C LEU A 369 -14.46 36.82 -31.32
N GLN A 370 -15.03 35.73 -31.83
CA GLN A 370 -15.84 35.77 -33.06
C GLN A 370 -16.99 36.78 -32.94
N LYS A 371 -17.73 36.75 -31.82
CA LYS A 371 -18.83 37.70 -31.56
C LYS A 371 -18.35 39.14 -31.37
N ALA A 372 -17.14 39.34 -30.87
CA ALA A 372 -16.57 40.66 -30.63
C ALA A 372 -16.17 41.40 -31.93
N ASN A 373 -16.09 40.68 -33.07
CA ASN A 373 -15.85 41.23 -34.40
C ASN A 373 -14.64 42.19 -34.44
N GLY A 374 -13.48 41.72 -33.97
CA GLY A 374 -12.24 42.50 -33.92
C GLY A 374 -12.05 43.36 -32.67
N LYS A 375 -13.04 43.46 -31.78
CA LYS A 375 -12.88 44.10 -30.47
C LYS A 375 -12.13 43.16 -29.51
N SER A 376 -11.28 43.74 -28.66
CA SER A 376 -10.54 42.98 -27.65
C SER A 376 -11.48 42.39 -26.60
N VAL A 377 -11.21 41.14 -26.22
CA VAL A 377 -11.90 40.43 -25.13
C VAL A 377 -10.82 39.82 -24.23
N PRO A 378 -10.31 40.56 -23.22
CA PRO A 378 -9.10 40.18 -22.50
C PRO A 378 -9.13 38.78 -21.87
N TRP A 379 -10.26 38.36 -21.30
CA TRP A 379 -10.38 37.02 -20.70
C TRP A 379 -10.32 35.90 -21.76
N ALA A 380 -10.85 36.14 -22.96
CA ALA A 380 -10.86 35.16 -24.05
C ALA A 380 -9.48 35.05 -24.69
N GLU A 381 -8.82 36.19 -24.93
CA GLU A 381 -7.43 36.27 -25.39
C GLU A 381 -6.48 35.54 -24.43
N ALA A 382 -6.57 35.83 -23.12
CA ALA A 382 -5.78 35.15 -22.10
C ALA A 382 -6.04 33.63 -22.05
N THR A 383 -7.29 33.20 -22.25
CA THR A 383 -7.65 31.77 -22.28
C THR A 383 -7.08 31.06 -23.52
N LEU A 384 -7.01 31.74 -24.65
CA LEU A 384 -6.43 31.17 -25.87
C LEU A 384 -4.89 31.20 -25.88
N ALA A 385 -4.28 32.17 -25.20
CA ALA A 385 -2.82 32.31 -25.11
C ALA A 385 -2.13 31.14 -24.37
N GLY A 386 -2.78 30.56 -23.35
CA GLY A 386 -2.24 29.38 -22.67
C GLY A 386 -2.72 29.22 -21.22
N PRO A 387 -2.31 28.14 -20.54
CA PRO A 387 -2.63 27.92 -19.13
C PRO A 387 -2.10 29.06 -18.25
N VAL A 388 -2.93 29.53 -17.32
CA VAL A 388 -2.56 30.63 -16.42
C VAL A 388 -1.63 30.10 -15.32
N PRO A 389 -0.45 30.70 -15.10
CA PRO A 389 0.43 30.31 -14.01
C PRO A 389 -0.27 30.39 -12.65
N SER A 390 -0.10 29.36 -11.82
CA SER A 390 -0.79 29.22 -10.54
C SER A 390 0.19 29.01 -9.39
N ARG A 391 -0.04 29.73 -8.28
CA ARG A 391 0.71 29.51 -7.02
C ARG A 391 0.40 28.14 -6.43
N LEU A 392 -0.85 27.69 -6.55
CA LEU A 392 -1.29 26.37 -6.09
C LEU A 392 -0.62 25.25 -6.90
N ALA A 393 -0.42 25.44 -8.21
CA ALA A 393 0.30 24.47 -9.03
C ALA A 393 1.73 24.25 -8.53
N ASN A 394 2.46 25.33 -8.27
CA ASN A 394 3.82 25.23 -7.72
C ASN A 394 3.82 24.62 -6.32
N CYS A 395 2.89 25.03 -5.44
CA CYS A 395 2.80 24.48 -4.09
C CYS A 395 2.62 22.96 -4.11
N VAL A 396 1.66 22.46 -4.91
CA VAL A 396 1.43 21.02 -5.06
C VAL A 396 2.64 20.32 -5.66
N LEU A 397 3.25 20.84 -6.73
CA LEU A 397 4.47 20.27 -7.30
C LEU A 397 5.60 20.19 -6.28
N ARG A 398 5.83 21.23 -5.47
CA ARG A 398 6.85 21.21 -4.42
C ARG A 398 6.54 20.18 -3.33
N MET A 399 5.29 20.10 -2.89
CA MET A 399 4.89 19.08 -1.92
C MET A 399 5.12 17.68 -2.48
N MET A 400 4.79 17.43 -3.74
CA MET A 400 5.03 16.14 -4.39
C MET A 400 6.52 15.81 -4.48
N GLN A 401 7.34 16.77 -4.91
CA GLN A 401 8.80 16.61 -5.01
C GLN A 401 9.43 16.32 -3.65
N ILE A 402 9.01 17.04 -2.60
CA ILE A 402 9.47 16.81 -1.23
C ILE A 402 9.02 15.45 -0.71
N HIS A 403 7.76 15.08 -0.92
CA HIS A 403 7.24 13.78 -0.51
C HIS A 403 8.03 12.65 -1.20
N PHE A 404 8.28 12.76 -2.50
CA PHE A 404 9.10 11.81 -3.24
C PHE A 404 10.53 11.71 -2.68
N SER A 405 11.16 12.83 -2.36
CA SER A 405 12.45 12.85 -1.68
C SER A 405 12.42 12.14 -0.32
N PHE A 406 11.37 12.31 0.48
CA PHE A 406 11.22 11.58 1.74
C PHE A 406 11.03 10.08 1.54
N MET A 407 10.26 9.67 0.53
CA MET A 407 10.11 8.25 0.20
C MET A 407 11.45 7.62 -0.17
N TYR A 408 12.22 8.29 -1.02
CA TYR A 408 13.56 7.83 -1.42
C TYR A 408 14.53 7.76 -0.25
N LEU A 409 14.59 8.82 0.57
CA LEU A 409 15.47 8.84 1.75
C LEU A 409 15.10 7.75 2.76
N SER A 410 13.81 7.57 3.02
CA SER A 410 13.30 6.52 3.91
C SER A 410 13.63 5.13 3.38
N ALA A 411 13.47 4.90 2.07
CA ALA A 411 13.79 3.63 1.43
C ALA A 411 15.29 3.32 1.47
N GLY A 412 16.15 4.33 1.29
CA GLY A 412 17.61 4.17 1.41
C GLY A 412 18.04 3.87 2.84
N PHE A 413 17.53 4.64 3.82
CA PHE A 413 17.87 4.42 5.24
C PHE A 413 17.31 3.11 5.80
N SER A 414 16.15 2.64 5.34
CA SER A 414 15.65 1.33 5.77
C SER A 414 16.58 0.21 5.32
N LYS A 415 17.20 0.32 4.14
CA LYS A 415 18.15 -0.67 3.62
C LYS A 415 19.44 -0.74 4.43
N LEU A 416 19.93 0.40 4.92
CA LEU A 416 21.12 0.46 5.79
C LEU A 416 20.96 -0.31 7.11
N LYS A 417 19.72 -0.66 7.51
CA LYS A 417 19.47 -1.48 8.71
C LYS A 417 19.70 -2.98 8.49
N GLY A 418 19.67 -3.46 7.24
CA GLY A 418 19.73 -4.88 6.92
C GLY A 418 21.15 -5.35 6.61
N THR A 419 21.58 -6.46 7.22
CA THR A 419 22.90 -7.08 6.97
C THR A 419 23.10 -7.50 5.52
N THR A 420 22.02 -7.86 4.81
CA THR A 420 22.05 -8.26 3.39
C THR A 420 22.47 -7.13 2.45
N TRP A 421 22.28 -5.87 2.83
CA TRP A 421 22.75 -4.72 2.05
C TRP A 421 24.25 -4.49 2.25
N TRP A 422 24.73 -4.67 3.48
CA TRP A 422 26.15 -4.50 3.81
C TRP A 422 27.04 -5.61 3.26
N ASN A 423 26.55 -6.84 3.22
CA ASN A 423 27.27 -7.96 2.62
C ASN A 423 27.04 -8.11 1.10
N MET A 424 26.37 -7.13 0.48
CA MET A 424 26.09 -7.07 -0.96
C MET A 424 25.20 -8.21 -1.52
N THR A 425 24.49 -8.96 -0.68
CA THR A 425 23.66 -10.09 -1.13
C THR A 425 22.19 -9.71 -1.39
N ALA A 426 21.74 -8.52 -0.97
CA ALA A 426 20.34 -8.11 -1.12
C ALA A 426 19.78 -8.24 -2.55
N PRO A 427 20.48 -7.87 -3.64
CA PRO A 427 19.95 -8.03 -4.99
C PRO A 427 19.66 -9.49 -5.36
N TRP A 428 20.45 -10.46 -4.87
CA TRP A 428 20.19 -11.88 -5.10
C TRP A 428 18.82 -12.29 -4.54
N TYR A 429 18.57 -11.97 -3.27
CA TYR A 429 17.32 -12.34 -2.61
C TYR A 429 16.11 -11.70 -3.27
N VAL A 430 16.30 -10.50 -3.81
CA VAL A 430 15.24 -9.81 -4.53
C VAL A 430 15.01 -10.45 -5.89
N MET A 431 16.06 -10.69 -6.69
CA MET A 431 15.98 -11.24 -8.06
C MET A 431 15.58 -12.72 -8.14
N SER A 432 15.82 -13.48 -7.08
CA SER A 432 15.49 -14.92 -7.01
C SER A 432 14.18 -15.20 -6.27
N ASN A 433 13.44 -14.17 -5.85
CA ASN A 433 12.19 -14.35 -5.13
C ASN A 433 11.04 -14.69 -6.10
N PRO A 434 10.47 -15.90 -6.07
CA PRO A 434 9.41 -16.28 -7.00
C PRO A 434 8.12 -15.47 -6.86
N GLU A 435 7.89 -14.84 -5.70
CA GLU A 435 6.70 -14.00 -5.46
C GLU A 435 6.79 -12.63 -6.16
N PHE A 436 8.00 -12.15 -6.43
CA PHE A 436 8.26 -10.79 -6.92
C PHE A 436 9.26 -10.78 -8.06
N CYS A 437 9.37 -11.84 -8.85
CA CYS A 437 10.25 -11.87 -10.01
C CYS A 437 9.62 -12.63 -11.18
N PRO A 438 10.05 -12.33 -12.41
CA PRO A 438 9.64 -13.05 -13.62
C PRO A 438 10.23 -14.47 -13.73
N THR A 439 10.46 -15.18 -12.62
CA THR A 439 11.05 -16.53 -12.57
C THR A 439 10.22 -17.59 -13.29
N HIS A 440 8.92 -17.35 -13.46
CA HIS A 440 8.04 -18.20 -14.28
C HIS A 440 8.35 -18.13 -15.78
N PHE A 441 9.11 -17.13 -16.23
CA PHE A 441 9.61 -17.07 -17.60
C PHE A 441 11.00 -17.72 -17.69
N ARG A 442 11.11 -18.78 -18.51
CA ARG A 442 12.35 -19.55 -18.68
C ARG A 442 13.58 -18.72 -19.08
N TRP A 443 13.39 -17.65 -19.85
CA TRP A 443 14.51 -16.77 -20.23
C TRP A 443 15.14 -16.06 -19.03
N TYR A 444 14.34 -15.75 -18.00
CA TYR A 444 14.80 -15.08 -16.79
C TYR A 444 15.50 -16.06 -15.86
N GLU A 445 14.95 -17.26 -15.70
CA GLU A 445 15.60 -18.35 -14.98
C GLU A 445 16.99 -18.65 -15.56
N HIS A 446 17.07 -18.82 -16.89
CA HIS A 446 18.34 -19.02 -17.58
C HIS A 446 19.31 -17.86 -17.38
N LEU A 447 18.84 -16.60 -17.42
CA LEU A 447 19.67 -15.44 -17.12
C LEU A 447 20.27 -15.51 -15.71
N LEU A 448 19.48 -15.90 -14.70
CA LEU A 448 19.97 -16.04 -13.33
C LEU A 448 20.98 -17.18 -13.20
N GLU A 449 20.73 -18.31 -13.85
CA GLU A 449 21.66 -19.44 -13.90
C GLU A 449 23.02 -19.00 -14.49
N GLU A 450 23.02 -18.36 -15.64
CA GLU A 450 24.23 -17.86 -16.31
C GLU A 450 25.02 -16.88 -15.44
N ILE A 451 24.33 -15.92 -14.80
CA ILE A 451 24.99 -14.98 -13.88
C ILE A 451 25.60 -15.73 -12.68
N SER A 452 24.90 -16.76 -12.16
CA SER A 452 25.33 -17.52 -10.99
C SER A 452 26.53 -18.43 -11.25
N GLN A 453 26.76 -18.83 -12.50
CA GLN A 453 27.92 -19.65 -12.89
C GLN A 453 29.25 -18.90 -12.70
N SER A 454 29.24 -17.56 -12.69
CA SER A 454 30.45 -16.72 -12.55
C SER A 454 30.41 -15.87 -11.28
N ARG A 455 31.15 -16.30 -10.24
CA ARG A 455 31.24 -15.55 -8.97
C ARG A 455 31.72 -14.10 -9.12
N PRO A 456 32.72 -13.76 -9.96
CA PRO A 456 33.13 -12.36 -10.16
C PRO A 456 32.02 -11.51 -10.81
N LEU A 457 31.33 -12.06 -11.82
CA LEU A 457 30.23 -11.37 -12.49
C LEU A 457 29.07 -11.13 -11.53
N LEU A 458 28.67 -12.17 -10.81
CA LEU A 458 27.64 -12.11 -9.76
C LEU A 458 27.97 -11.02 -8.72
N SER A 459 29.19 -11.03 -8.20
CA SER A 459 29.64 -10.06 -7.18
C SER A 459 29.63 -8.64 -7.72
N PHE A 460 30.07 -8.43 -8.96
CA PHE A 460 30.06 -7.12 -9.61
C PHE A 460 28.64 -6.60 -9.79
N ILE A 461 27.72 -7.40 -10.34
CA ILE A 461 26.33 -7.00 -10.57
C ILE A 461 25.65 -6.64 -9.24
N PHE A 462 25.86 -7.42 -8.18
CA PHE A 462 25.22 -7.16 -6.90
C PHE A 462 25.82 -5.97 -6.16
N ALA A 463 27.14 -5.83 -6.15
CA ALA A 463 27.78 -4.64 -5.59
C ALA A 463 27.32 -3.38 -6.33
N PHE A 464 27.26 -3.43 -7.67
CA PHE A 464 26.73 -2.33 -8.48
C PHE A 464 25.26 -2.04 -8.17
N GLY A 465 24.41 -3.07 -8.08
CA GLY A 465 23.00 -2.93 -7.75
C GLY A 465 22.77 -2.31 -6.37
N VAL A 466 23.53 -2.74 -5.35
CA VAL A 466 23.46 -2.19 -3.99
C VAL A 466 23.92 -0.74 -3.97
N LEU A 467 25.13 -0.46 -4.46
CA LEU A 467 25.69 0.90 -4.42
C LEU A 467 24.86 1.86 -5.27
N GLY A 468 24.44 1.42 -6.47
CA GLY A 468 23.58 2.20 -7.35
C GLY A 468 22.24 2.55 -6.69
N THR A 469 21.60 1.58 -6.03
CA THR A 469 20.35 1.80 -5.30
C THR A 469 20.54 2.79 -4.15
N LEU A 470 21.55 2.58 -3.30
CA LEU A 470 21.82 3.46 -2.15
C LEU A 470 22.18 4.90 -2.58
N VAL A 471 23.02 5.04 -3.61
CA VAL A 471 23.38 6.36 -4.16
C VAL A 471 22.16 7.05 -4.78
N ALA A 472 21.32 6.32 -5.52
CA ALA A 472 20.11 6.89 -6.10
C ALA A 472 19.10 7.32 -5.01
N GLU A 473 18.82 6.45 -4.05
CA GLU A 473 17.80 6.70 -3.02
C GLU A 473 18.23 7.76 -1.99
N ILE A 474 19.48 7.70 -1.51
CA ILE A 474 19.98 8.67 -0.52
C ILE A 474 20.42 9.97 -1.20
N GLY A 475 20.97 9.89 -2.42
CA GLY A 475 21.50 11.05 -3.14
C GLY A 475 20.43 11.92 -3.78
N LEU A 476 19.37 11.34 -4.36
CA LEU A 476 18.33 12.08 -5.09
C LEU A 476 17.72 13.25 -4.28
N PRO A 477 17.33 13.07 -3.00
CA PRO A 477 16.77 14.14 -2.17
C PRO A 477 17.60 15.42 -2.13
N PHE A 478 18.92 15.31 -2.28
CA PHE A 478 19.85 16.45 -2.26
C PHE A 478 20.19 16.93 -3.67
N LEU A 479 20.45 16.00 -4.60
CA LEU A 479 20.91 16.31 -5.95
C LEU A 479 19.83 16.96 -6.82
N VAL A 480 18.55 16.66 -6.58
CA VAL A 480 17.43 17.11 -7.41
C VAL A 480 17.21 18.63 -7.37
N TRP A 481 17.77 19.32 -6.37
CA TRP A 481 17.72 20.78 -6.21
C TRP A 481 18.92 21.50 -6.81
N THR A 482 19.86 20.76 -7.39
CA THR A 482 21.12 21.27 -7.95
C THR A 482 21.15 21.18 -9.47
N ARG A 483 22.30 21.54 -10.07
CA ARG A 483 22.55 21.32 -11.52
C ARG A 483 22.55 19.85 -11.90
N LEU A 484 22.70 18.93 -10.94
CA LEU A 484 22.68 17.49 -11.16
C LEU A 484 21.26 16.89 -11.21
N ARG A 485 20.21 17.73 -11.15
CA ARG A 485 18.80 17.30 -11.23
C ARG A 485 18.52 16.32 -12.36
N GLY A 486 19.05 16.58 -13.56
CA GLY A 486 18.84 15.71 -14.72
C GLY A 486 19.34 14.29 -14.45
N TYR A 487 20.55 14.15 -13.91
CA TYR A 487 21.14 12.86 -13.57
C TYR A 487 20.38 12.15 -12.44
N ALA A 488 19.93 12.88 -11.41
CA ALA A 488 19.13 12.31 -10.33
C ALA A 488 17.76 11.80 -10.82
N VAL A 489 17.12 12.54 -11.73
CA VAL A 489 15.86 12.12 -12.37
C VAL A 489 16.09 10.88 -13.25
N ILE A 490 17.16 10.87 -14.06
CA ILE A 490 17.51 9.71 -14.90
C ILE A 490 17.83 8.50 -14.02
N SER A 491 18.58 8.66 -12.93
CA SER A 491 18.90 7.55 -12.02
C SER A 491 17.64 6.96 -11.39
N SER A 492 16.66 7.79 -11.02
CA SER A 492 15.36 7.34 -10.53
C SER A 492 14.57 6.55 -11.59
N VAL A 493 14.55 7.04 -12.83
CA VAL A 493 13.89 6.33 -13.94
C VAL A 493 14.56 4.97 -14.18
N LEU A 494 15.89 4.94 -14.27
CA LEU A 494 16.67 3.71 -14.47
C LEU A 494 16.51 2.72 -13.31
N LEU A 495 16.48 3.21 -12.06
CA LEU A 495 16.23 2.38 -10.89
C LEU A 495 14.87 1.68 -11.01
N HIS A 496 13.82 2.41 -11.35
CA HIS A 496 12.47 1.82 -11.49
C HIS A 496 12.31 0.95 -12.74
N LEU A 497 13.04 1.23 -13.82
CA LEU A 497 13.13 0.30 -14.96
C LEU A 497 13.85 -0.99 -14.57
N GLY A 498 14.90 -0.90 -13.75
CA GLY A 498 15.58 -2.07 -13.19
C GLY A 498 14.66 -2.89 -12.27
N ILE A 499 13.91 -2.23 -11.39
CA ILE A 499 12.89 -2.87 -10.54
C ILE A 499 11.82 -3.56 -11.38
N ASP A 500 11.32 -2.90 -12.44
CA ASP A 500 10.35 -3.50 -13.35
C ASP A 500 10.92 -4.77 -14.02
N PHE A 501 12.09 -4.64 -14.63
CA PHE A 501 12.71 -5.73 -15.39
C PHE A 501 13.12 -6.93 -14.49
N PHE A 502 13.77 -6.67 -13.36
CA PHE A 502 14.31 -7.71 -12.50
C PHE A 502 13.30 -8.23 -11.47
N MET A 503 12.30 -7.42 -11.08
CA MET A 503 11.31 -7.78 -10.04
C MET A 503 9.87 -7.90 -10.57
N GLY A 504 9.62 -7.72 -11.87
CA GLY A 504 8.25 -7.79 -12.42
C GLY A 504 7.26 -6.81 -11.79
N LEU A 505 7.75 -5.78 -11.10
CA LEU A 505 6.93 -4.80 -10.36
C LEU A 505 6.47 -3.65 -11.28
N SER A 506 5.94 -3.99 -12.45
CA SER A 506 5.69 -3.02 -13.53
C SER A 506 4.74 -1.90 -13.12
N VAL A 507 3.61 -2.22 -12.50
CA VAL A 507 2.61 -1.22 -12.10
C VAL A 507 3.15 -0.30 -11.02
N PHE A 508 3.92 -0.84 -10.06
CA PHE A 508 4.62 -0.04 -9.07
C PHE A 508 5.60 0.93 -9.72
N SER A 509 6.45 0.44 -10.62
CA SER A 509 7.42 1.28 -11.35
C SER A 509 6.74 2.38 -12.18
N LEU A 510 5.60 2.10 -12.82
CA LEU A 510 4.83 3.10 -13.57
C LEU A 510 4.26 4.22 -12.67
N PHE A 511 3.79 3.88 -11.46
CA PHE A 511 3.39 4.90 -10.49
C PHE A 511 4.59 5.70 -9.97
N MET A 512 5.75 5.06 -9.80
CA MET A 512 6.97 5.77 -9.44
C MET A 512 7.46 6.70 -10.55
N HIS A 513 7.38 6.30 -11.82
CA HIS A 513 7.61 7.21 -12.96
C HIS A 513 6.61 8.37 -12.96
N SER A 514 5.35 8.12 -12.59
CA SER A 514 4.35 9.17 -12.46
C SER A 514 4.71 10.21 -11.39
N TRP A 515 5.36 9.81 -10.29
CA TRP A 515 5.94 10.77 -9.34
C TRP A 515 7.09 11.58 -9.94
N VAL A 516 7.97 10.91 -10.70
CA VAL A 516 9.12 11.55 -11.35
C VAL A 516 8.69 12.63 -12.33
N LEU A 517 7.50 12.52 -12.94
CA LEU A 517 6.93 13.57 -13.79
C LEU A 517 6.82 14.93 -13.08
N SER A 518 6.71 14.97 -11.75
CA SER A 518 6.71 16.22 -10.97
C SER A 518 8.03 17.01 -11.10
N PHE A 519 9.12 16.34 -11.50
CA PHE A 519 10.41 16.95 -11.80
C PHE A 519 10.58 17.30 -13.28
N ILE A 520 9.56 17.13 -14.11
CA ILE A 520 9.62 17.51 -15.53
C ILE A 520 9.06 18.93 -15.73
N PRO A 521 9.83 19.87 -16.31
CA PRO A 521 9.36 21.24 -16.55
C PRO A 521 8.15 21.28 -17.49
N ALA A 522 7.19 22.16 -17.18
CA ALA A 522 6.00 22.37 -18.00
C ALA A 522 6.32 22.72 -19.46
N ALA A 523 7.41 23.46 -19.70
CA ALA A 523 7.87 23.80 -21.05
C ALA A 523 8.19 22.55 -21.89
N LEU A 524 8.87 21.56 -21.31
CA LEU A 524 9.20 20.32 -22.00
C LEU A 524 7.93 19.50 -22.29
N VAL A 525 7.01 19.43 -21.33
CA VAL A 525 5.71 18.77 -21.53
C VAL A 525 4.96 19.42 -22.69
N ARG A 526 4.89 20.76 -22.72
CA ARG A 526 4.23 21.49 -23.79
C ARG A 526 4.90 21.29 -25.14
N GLU A 527 6.22 21.29 -25.20
CA GLU A 527 6.96 21.00 -26.44
C GLU A 527 6.59 19.60 -26.98
N LYS A 528 6.65 18.57 -26.12
CA LYS A 528 6.43 17.17 -26.54
C LYS A 528 4.96 16.80 -26.79
N VAL A 529 4.00 17.46 -26.13
CA VAL A 529 2.56 17.27 -26.37
C VAL A 529 2.04 18.16 -27.51
N GLY A 530 2.91 18.96 -28.14
CA GLY A 530 2.53 19.75 -29.29
C GLY A 530 1.79 21.06 -28.96
N VAL A 531 2.24 21.75 -27.90
CA VAL A 531 1.79 23.07 -27.42
C VAL A 531 2.93 24.11 -27.51
N GLY A 532 4.04 23.77 -28.19
CA GLY A 532 5.16 24.67 -28.46
C GLY A 532 4.99 25.44 -29.79
N PRO A 533 5.77 26.52 -30.02
CA PRO A 533 5.81 27.19 -31.31
C PRO A 533 6.36 26.23 -32.37
N GLY A 534 5.55 25.93 -33.40
CA GLY A 534 5.90 24.98 -34.45
C GLY A 534 4.68 24.44 -35.20
N GLY A 535 4.93 23.64 -36.23
CA GLY A 535 3.91 23.08 -37.12
C GLY A 535 3.57 23.98 -38.30
N GLN A 536 2.87 23.41 -39.30
CA GLN A 536 2.49 24.13 -40.51
C GLN A 536 1.51 25.26 -40.16
N LYS A 537 1.66 26.42 -40.83
CA LYS A 537 0.71 27.52 -40.72
C LYS A 537 -0.50 27.23 -41.60
N LEU A 538 -1.68 27.21 -40.99
CA LEU A 538 -2.93 26.96 -41.67
C LEU A 538 -3.80 28.24 -41.63
N ARG A 539 -4.58 28.49 -42.68
CA ARG A 539 -5.56 29.59 -42.68
C ARG A 539 -6.96 29.01 -42.80
N LEU A 540 -7.86 29.39 -41.89
CA LEU A 540 -9.24 28.96 -41.94
C LEU A 540 -10.12 30.09 -42.49
N LYS A 541 -10.65 29.89 -43.69
CA LYS A 541 -11.65 30.77 -44.31
C LYS A 541 -13.05 30.31 -43.91
N TYR A 542 -13.85 31.19 -43.32
CA TYR A 542 -15.20 30.85 -42.86
C TYR A 542 -16.10 32.09 -42.79
N ASN A 543 -17.41 31.92 -42.98
CA ASN A 543 -18.40 32.97 -42.73
C ASN A 543 -18.77 33.01 -41.24
N PRO A 544 -18.48 34.09 -40.49
CA PRO A 544 -18.79 34.18 -39.07
C PRO A 544 -20.29 34.30 -38.75
N GLN A 545 -21.12 34.66 -39.73
CA GLN A 545 -22.58 34.75 -39.58
C GLN A 545 -23.28 33.39 -39.78
N ASP A 546 -22.62 32.45 -40.47
CA ASP A 546 -23.10 31.08 -40.58
C ASP A 546 -22.85 30.34 -39.25
N PRO A 547 -23.92 29.90 -38.53
CA PRO A 547 -23.77 29.25 -37.24
C PRO A 547 -22.94 27.96 -37.28
N GLU A 548 -22.98 27.22 -38.39
CA GLU A 548 -22.24 25.96 -38.53
C GLU A 548 -20.77 26.23 -38.75
N GLN A 549 -20.43 27.10 -39.71
CA GLN A 549 -19.04 27.45 -39.99
C GLN A 549 -18.37 28.13 -38.79
N ALA A 550 -19.08 29.04 -38.12
CA ALA A 550 -18.57 29.68 -36.91
C ALA A 550 -18.38 28.66 -35.76
N HIS A 551 -19.20 27.60 -35.68
CA HIS A 551 -19.00 26.53 -34.71
C HIS A 551 -17.73 25.74 -35.03
N THR A 552 -17.58 25.27 -36.27
CA THR A 552 -16.39 24.55 -36.74
C THR A 552 -15.12 25.36 -36.51
N ALA A 553 -15.13 26.65 -36.86
CA ALA A 553 -14.01 27.56 -36.63
C ALA A 553 -13.63 27.69 -35.14
N ALA A 554 -14.63 27.77 -34.26
CA ALA A 554 -14.38 27.82 -32.81
C ALA A 554 -13.86 26.48 -32.26
N VAL A 555 -14.33 25.34 -32.78
CA VAL A 555 -13.80 24.02 -32.44
C VAL A 555 -12.33 23.91 -32.86
N ILE A 556 -12.01 24.24 -34.11
CA ILE A 556 -10.63 24.22 -34.61
C ILE A 556 -9.74 25.13 -33.76
N LYS A 557 -10.18 26.36 -33.46
CA LYS A 557 -9.40 27.28 -32.62
C LYS A 557 -9.22 26.78 -31.19
N SER A 558 -10.20 26.05 -30.65
CA SER A 558 -10.08 25.45 -29.33
C SER A 558 -9.04 24.33 -29.27
N LEU A 559 -8.88 23.56 -30.37
CA LEU A 559 -7.90 22.49 -30.53
C LEU A 559 -6.50 23.00 -30.92
N ASP A 560 -6.43 24.20 -31.50
CA ASP A 560 -5.19 24.88 -31.90
C ASP A 560 -4.40 25.41 -30.70
N LEU A 561 -3.67 24.52 -30.02
CA LEU A 561 -2.87 24.84 -28.85
C LEU A 561 -1.55 25.57 -29.16
N SER A 562 -1.05 25.43 -30.39
CA SER A 562 0.21 26.04 -30.86
C SER A 562 0.02 27.32 -31.67
N ASN A 563 -1.23 27.79 -31.82
CA ASN A 563 -1.59 28.96 -32.62
C ASN A 563 -1.18 28.83 -34.10
N GLN A 564 -1.32 27.63 -34.67
CA GLN A 564 -1.06 27.29 -36.07
C GLN A 564 -2.14 27.80 -37.02
N VAL A 565 -3.38 27.94 -36.54
CA VAL A 565 -4.53 28.27 -37.38
C VAL A 565 -4.85 29.75 -37.28
N GLN A 566 -4.52 30.48 -38.34
CA GLN A 566 -4.97 31.86 -38.54
C GLN A 566 -6.43 31.85 -39.00
N GLN A 567 -7.25 32.67 -38.35
CA GLN A 567 -8.67 32.83 -38.67
C GLN A 567 -8.81 33.94 -39.71
N ASP A 568 -9.39 33.63 -40.86
CA ASP A 568 -9.59 34.56 -41.98
C ASP A 568 -11.10 34.68 -42.28
N PRO A 569 -11.82 35.52 -41.52
CA PRO A 569 -13.27 35.64 -41.63
C PRO A 569 -13.67 36.23 -42.99
N LEU A 570 -14.56 35.53 -43.70
CA LEU A 570 -15.12 35.98 -44.96
C LEU A 570 -16.16 37.09 -44.76
N SER A 571 -16.43 37.84 -45.84
CA SER A 571 -17.51 38.84 -45.86
C SER A 571 -18.84 38.22 -45.41
N PRO A 572 -19.69 38.93 -44.64
CA PRO A 572 -20.97 38.42 -44.15
C PRO A 572 -21.89 37.85 -45.24
N ASN A 573 -21.78 38.39 -46.46
CA ASN A 573 -22.59 38.00 -47.62
C ASN A 573 -21.93 36.91 -48.49
N SER A 574 -20.80 36.35 -48.06
CA SER A 574 -20.13 35.30 -48.81
C SER A 574 -20.93 33.99 -48.77
N SER A 575 -21.19 33.42 -49.94
CA SER A 575 -21.77 32.09 -50.12
C SER A 575 -20.71 30.98 -50.11
N GLU A 576 -19.44 31.31 -49.84
CA GLU A 576 -18.38 30.30 -49.79
C GLU A 576 -18.56 29.38 -48.58
N THR A 577 -18.29 28.10 -48.81
CA THR A 577 -18.21 27.09 -47.76
C THR A 577 -16.91 27.22 -46.97
N ILE A 578 -16.89 26.69 -45.75
CA ILE A 578 -15.69 26.69 -44.91
C ILE A 578 -14.55 25.95 -45.61
N LYS A 579 -13.36 26.59 -45.63
CA LYS A 579 -12.16 26.04 -46.25
C LYS A 579 -10.96 26.17 -45.33
N LEU A 580 -10.12 25.15 -45.31
CA LEU A 580 -8.83 25.18 -44.63
C LEU A 580 -7.73 25.25 -45.69
N VAL A 581 -6.90 26.29 -45.63
CA VAL A 581 -5.80 26.51 -46.56
C VAL A 581 -4.52 25.98 -45.93
N ASP A 582 -3.85 25.06 -46.62
CA ASP A 582 -2.56 24.50 -46.22
C ASP A 582 -1.42 25.54 -46.35
N GLU A 583 -0.21 25.16 -45.95
CA GLU A 583 0.97 26.03 -46.05
C GLU A 583 1.38 26.35 -47.50
N ASN A 584 1.01 25.49 -48.45
CA ASN A 584 1.30 25.63 -49.87
C ASN A 584 0.25 26.51 -50.59
N GLY A 585 -0.83 26.89 -49.89
CA GLY A 585 -1.91 27.70 -50.43
C GLY A 585 -3.05 26.91 -51.07
N HIS A 586 -3.10 25.59 -50.93
CA HIS A 586 -4.20 24.76 -51.43
C HIS A 586 -5.44 24.88 -50.54
N ASP A 587 -6.58 25.20 -51.15
CA ASP A 587 -7.88 25.23 -50.48
C ASP A 587 -8.42 23.80 -50.31
N HIS A 588 -8.64 23.38 -49.05
CA HIS A 588 -9.29 22.11 -48.72
C HIS A 588 -10.76 22.33 -48.33
N ASN A 589 -11.66 21.55 -48.94
CA ASN A 589 -13.10 21.61 -48.69
C ASN A 589 -13.47 21.01 -47.33
N SER A 590 -14.71 21.22 -46.88
CA SER A 590 -15.21 20.78 -45.56
C SER A 590 -14.86 19.31 -45.23
N GLN A 591 -15.10 18.37 -46.14
CA GLN A 591 -14.83 16.93 -45.93
C GLN A 591 -13.35 16.59 -45.69
N GLU A 592 -12.44 17.45 -46.17
CA GLU A 592 -10.99 17.29 -46.10
C GLU A 592 -10.38 17.96 -44.86
N ILE A 593 -11.13 18.84 -44.18
CA ILE A 593 -10.65 19.56 -42.99
C ILE A 593 -10.25 18.60 -41.88
N ALA A 594 -11.12 17.65 -41.51
CA ALA A 594 -10.83 16.72 -40.43
C ALA A 594 -9.55 15.88 -40.64
N PRO A 595 -9.35 15.21 -41.80
CA PRO A 595 -8.11 14.48 -42.06
C PRO A 595 -6.88 15.41 -42.14
N LEU A 596 -7.00 16.62 -42.68
CA LEU A 596 -5.90 17.59 -42.72
C LEU A 596 -5.49 18.01 -41.30
N LEU A 597 -6.45 18.26 -40.40
CA LEU A 597 -6.15 18.61 -39.01
C LEU A 597 -5.44 17.47 -38.26
N PHE A 598 -5.80 16.21 -38.48
CA PHE A 598 -5.04 15.08 -37.91
C PHE A 598 -3.63 14.95 -38.47
N ARG A 599 -3.44 15.37 -39.73
CA ARG A 599 -2.14 15.34 -40.39
C ARG A 599 -1.25 16.50 -39.97
N ASP A 600 -1.78 17.70 -39.77
CA ASP A 600 -0.99 18.96 -39.73
C ASP A 600 -1.14 19.74 -38.42
N LEU A 601 -2.20 19.52 -37.62
CA LEU A 601 -2.37 20.19 -36.33
C LEU A 601 -1.58 19.42 -35.25
N LEU A 602 -0.62 20.09 -34.61
CA LEU A 602 0.43 19.46 -33.79
C LEU A 602 -0.12 18.63 -32.62
N LEU A 603 -1.19 19.10 -31.96
CA LEU A 603 -1.87 18.32 -30.92
C LEU A 603 -2.45 17.03 -31.50
N LEU A 604 -3.20 17.10 -32.61
CA LEU A 604 -3.88 15.96 -33.20
C LEU A 604 -2.91 14.99 -33.87
N GLN A 605 -1.78 15.47 -34.39
CA GLN A 605 -0.67 14.62 -34.82
C GLN A 605 -0.16 13.76 -33.66
N THR A 606 0.05 14.37 -32.49
CA THR A 606 0.60 13.68 -31.30
C THR A 606 -0.32 12.57 -30.81
N ILE A 607 -1.64 12.76 -30.95
CA ILE A 607 -2.65 11.75 -30.62
C ILE A 607 -3.25 11.09 -31.88
N GLY A 608 -2.56 11.13 -33.01
CA GLY A 608 -3.09 10.68 -34.30
C GLY A 608 -3.43 9.19 -34.31
N TRP A 609 -2.73 8.39 -33.50
CA TRP A 609 -3.00 6.97 -33.29
C TRP A 609 -4.40 6.71 -32.70
N VAL A 610 -4.99 7.67 -31.95
CA VAL A 610 -6.37 7.57 -31.44
C VAL A 610 -7.38 7.52 -32.60
N SER A 611 -7.03 8.08 -33.77
CA SER A 611 -7.87 7.99 -34.96
C SER A 611 -7.97 6.57 -35.54
N TRP A 612 -7.14 5.62 -35.09
CA TRP A 612 -7.23 4.21 -35.43
C TRP A 612 -8.33 3.49 -34.63
N ILE A 613 -8.78 4.08 -33.52
CA ILE A 613 -9.88 3.53 -32.73
C ILE A 613 -11.19 3.68 -33.53
N PRO A 614 -11.94 2.57 -33.74
CA PRO A 614 -13.21 2.61 -34.47
C PRO A 614 -14.16 3.69 -33.91
N GLY A 615 -14.72 4.50 -34.81
CA GLY A 615 -15.68 5.55 -34.45
C GLY A 615 -15.09 6.92 -34.08
N VAL A 616 -13.80 7.03 -33.74
CA VAL A 616 -13.19 8.33 -33.36
C VAL A 616 -13.17 9.33 -34.52
N LYS A 617 -12.78 8.89 -35.72
CA LYS A 617 -12.81 9.73 -36.93
C LYS A 617 -14.23 10.21 -37.26
N LEU A 618 -15.22 9.34 -37.07
CA LEU A 618 -16.63 9.67 -37.29
C LEU A 618 -17.13 10.69 -36.26
N LEU A 619 -16.73 10.52 -34.99
CA LEU A 619 -17.05 11.45 -33.91
C LEU A 619 -16.48 12.84 -34.21
N LEU A 620 -15.22 12.93 -34.66
CA LEU A 620 -14.61 14.22 -34.96
C LEU A 620 -15.30 14.92 -36.13
N ARG A 621 -15.64 14.19 -37.21
CA ARG A 621 -16.43 14.75 -38.33
C ARG A 621 -17.77 15.30 -37.86
N LYS A 622 -18.48 14.55 -36.99
CA LYS A 622 -19.73 15.02 -36.37
C LYS A 622 -19.52 16.28 -35.52
N VAL A 623 -18.45 16.36 -34.74
CA VAL A 623 -18.13 17.53 -33.91
C VAL A 623 -17.76 18.74 -34.76
N LEU A 624 -17.02 18.53 -35.86
CA LEU A 624 -16.64 19.59 -36.79
C LEU A 624 -17.77 19.99 -37.74
N ARG A 625 -18.89 19.25 -37.79
CA ARG A 625 -19.97 19.43 -38.80
C ARG A 625 -19.44 19.43 -40.24
N THR A 626 -18.46 18.56 -40.50
CA THR A 626 -17.73 18.44 -41.77
C THR A 626 -17.81 17.05 -42.37
#